data_AF-A0A6J6DUH9-F1
#
_entry.id   AF-A0A6J6DUH9-F1
#
_cell.length_a   1.000
_cell.length_b   1.000
_cell.length_c   1.000
_cell.angle_alpha   90.00
_cell.angle_beta   90.00
_cell.angle_gamma   90.00
#
_symmetry.space_group_name_H-M   'P 1'
#
loop_
_entity.id
_entity.type
_entity.pdbx_description
1 polymer ?
#
loop_
_entity_poly.entity_id
_entity_poly.type
_entity_poly.pdbx_seq_one_letter_code
_entity_poly.pdbx_strand_id
1 'polypeptide(L)' 'MGRGRAKAKQTKVARDLKYGGQDMDLDRLTKELHGELDTSPRKDDDDPFAEGNYIPRS' A
#
# COMPACT_ATOMS: atom_id res chain seq x y z
N MET A 1 28.35 -26.70 15.52
CA MET A 1 28.99 -26.11 14.31
C MET A 1 28.00 -25.81 13.15
N GLY A 2 26.70 -25.57 13.38
CA GLY A 2 25.71 -25.32 12.29
C GLY A 2 25.19 -23.89 12.15
N ARG A 3 25.55 -22.98 13.08
CA ARG A 3 24.95 -21.64 13.17
C ARG A 3 25.33 -20.70 12.01
N GLY A 4 26.51 -20.86 11.41
CA GLY A 4 26.97 -20.00 10.31
C GLY A 4 26.10 -20.09 9.05
N ARG A 5 25.68 -21.32 8.68
CA ARG A 5 24.81 -21.55 7.51
C ARG A 5 23.41 -20.99 7.73
N ALA A 6 22.84 -21.20 8.92
CA ALA A 6 21.54 -20.65 9.28
C ALA A 6 21.57 -19.12 9.29
N LYS A 7 22.60 -18.51 9.89
CA LYS A 7 22.78 -17.04 9.89
C LYS A 7 22.90 -16.49 8.47
N ALA A 8 23.68 -17.13 7.61
CA ALA A 8 23.82 -16.71 6.20
C ALA A 8 22.48 -16.75 5.44
N LYS A 9 21.69 -17.82 5.62
CA LYS A 9 20.35 -17.93 5.02
C LYS A 9 19.42 -16.82 5.51
N GLN A 10 19.40 -16.55 6.81
CA GLN A 10 18.55 -15.51 7.40
C GLN A 10 18.96 -14.11 6.91
N THR A 11 20.25 -13.81 6.83
CA THR A 11 20.74 -12.54 6.30
C THR A 11 20.38 -12.35 4.83
N LYS A 12 20.39 -13.42 4.02
CA LYS A 12 19.93 -13.37 2.64
C LYS A 12 18.44 -13.02 2.57
N VAL A 13 17.59 -13.76 3.29
CA VAL A 13 16.14 -13.52 3.34
C VAL A 13 15.81 -12.10 3.81
N ALA A 14 16.48 -11.63 4.87
CA ALA A 14 16.28 -10.28 5.38
C ALA A 14 16.71 -9.19 4.38
N ARG A 15 17.78 -9.43 3.62
CA ARG A 15 18.22 -8.50 2.57
C ARG A 15 17.22 -8.47 1.42
N ASP A 16 16.76 -9.64 0.97
CA ASP A 16 15.78 -9.77 -0.11
C ASP A 16 14.44 -9.11 0.29
N LEU A 17 14.02 -9.21 1.55
CA LEU A 17 12.82 -8.51 2.06
C LEU A 17 13.00 -6.99 2.21
N LYS A 18 14.20 -6.53 2.57
CA LYS A 18 14.46 -5.10 2.84
C LYS A 18 14.76 -4.32 1.55
N TYR A 19 15.44 -4.95 0.61
CA TYR A 19 15.98 -4.30 -0.59
C TYR A 19 15.49 -4.95 -1.88
N GLY A 20 14.81 -6.10 -1.82
CA GLY A 20 14.03 -6.57 -2.96
C GLY A 20 12.90 -5.58 -3.19
N GLY A 21 12.80 -5.10 -4.42
CA GLY A 21 11.69 -4.25 -4.82
C GLY A 21 10.37 -4.97 -4.52
N GLN A 22 9.40 -4.24 -4.02
CA GLN A 22 8.04 -4.74 -3.98
C GLN A 22 7.61 -4.93 -5.44
N ASP A 23 7.29 -6.16 -5.85
CA ASP A 23 6.60 -6.39 -7.12
C ASP A 23 5.20 -5.79 -6.99
N MET A 24 5.11 -4.50 -7.28
CA MET A 24 3.86 -3.77 -7.30
C MET A 24 3.23 -3.96 -8.68
N ASP A 25 1.96 -4.35 -8.70
CA ASP A 25 1.17 -4.36 -9.92
C ASP A 25 0.84 -2.91 -10.32
N LEU A 26 1.71 -2.33 -11.16
CA LEU A 26 1.57 -0.96 -11.64
C LEU A 26 0.31 -0.79 -12.51
N ASP A 27 -0.12 -1.84 -13.20
CA ASP A 27 -1.34 -1.82 -14.02
C ASP A 27 -2.59 -1.73 -13.14
N ARG A 28 -2.58 -2.40 -11.98
CA ARG A 28 -3.63 -2.25 -10.99
C ARG A 28 -3.60 -0.87 -10.33
N LEU A 29 -2.43 -0.38 -9.93
CA LEU A 29 -2.29 0.93 -9.30
C LEU A 29 -2.75 2.07 -10.22
N THR A 30 -2.41 2.01 -11.51
CA THR A 30 -2.86 3.01 -12.49
C THR A 30 -4.39 3.00 -12.63
N LYS A 31 -5.02 1.83 -12.69
CA LYS A 31 -6.49 1.71 -12.71
C LYS A 31 -7.15 2.26 -11.45
N GLU A 32 -6.56 2.03 -10.27
CA GLU A 32 -7.05 2.61 -9.01
C GLU A 32 -6.93 4.14 -9.01
N LEU A 33 -5.80 4.69 -9.48
CA LEU A 33 -5.58 6.14 -9.57
C LEU A 33 -6.51 6.82 -10.58
N HIS A 34 -6.79 6.17 -11.71
CA HIS A 34 -7.73 6.65 -12.71
C HIS A 34 -9.20 6.43 -12.33
N GLY A 35 -9.48 5.77 -11.20
CA GLY A 35 -10.84 5.51 -10.74
C GLY A 35 -11.58 4.45 -11.57
N GLU A 36 -10.88 3.64 -12.36
CA GLU A 36 -11.53 2.59 -13.17
C GLU A 36 -11.97 1.37 -12.34
N LEU A 37 -11.46 1.24 -11.10
CA LEU A 37 -11.83 0.22 -10.12
C LEU A 37 -12.91 0.69 -9.14
N ASP A 38 -13.82 1.57 -9.59
CA ASP A 38 -14.87 2.15 -8.75
C ASP A 38 -15.99 1.14 -8.44
N THR A 39 -15.76 0.29 -7.45
CA THR A 39 -16.79 -0.52 -6.79
C THR A 39 -16.99 -0.13 -5.32
N SER A 40 -16.44 1.00 -4.89
CA SER A 40 -16.60 1.48 -3.51
C SER A 40 -17.82 2.40 -3.46
N PRO A 41 -18.82 2.14 -2.60
CA PRO A 41 -19.87 3.13 -2.37
C PRO A 41 -19.19 4.41 -1.87
N ARG A 42 -19.53 5.55 -2.49
CA ARG A 42 -19.03 6.90 -2.21
C ARG A 42 -18.79 7.10 -0.71
N LYS A 43 -17.54 6.92 -0.27
CA LYS A 43 -17.13 7.22 1.11
C LYS A 43 -17.04 8.72 1.36
N ASP A 44 -17.02 9.50 0.28
CA ASP A 44 -16.96 10.97 0.34
C ASP A 44 -18.21 11.56 0.99
N ASP A 45 -19.36 10.87 0.91
CA ASP A 45 -20.62 11.35 1.49
C ASP A 45 -20.60 11.33 3.04
N ASP A 46 -19.74 10.53 3.67
CA ASP A 46 -19.59 10.42 5.13
C ASP A 46 -18.39 11.21 5.70
N ASP A 47 -17.52 11.76 4.85
CA ASP A 47 -16.34 12.52 5.28
C ASP A 47 -16.69 14.00 5.51
N PRO A 48 -16.59 14.54 6.74
CA PRO A 48 -16.85 15.96 7.02
C PRO A 48 -15.85 16.92 6.35
N PHE A 49 -14.76 16.40 5.77
CA PHE A 49 -13.77 17.17 5.01
C PHE A 49 -13.89 16.97 3.49
N ALA A 50 -14.84 16.18 3.00
CA ALA A 50 -15.11 16.08 1.57
C ALA A 50 -15.61 17.43 1.01
N GLU A 51 -15.32 17.70 -0.27
CA GLU A 51 -15.59 18.99 -0.92
C GLU A 51 -17.06 19.42 -0.86
N GLY A 52 -18.01 18.47 -0.75
CA GLY A 52 -19.44 18.74 -0.62
C GLY A 52 -19.96 18.85 0.83
N ASN A 53 -19.20 18.37 1.82
CA ASN A 53 -19.64 18.19 3.20
C ASN A 53 -18.86 19.08 4.20
N TYR A 54 -18.04 20.01 3.72
CA TYR A 54 -17.21 20.85 4.57
C TYR A 54 -18.03 21.76 5.51
N ILE A 55 -17.92 21.51 6.82
CA ILE A 55 -18.56 22.34 7.87
C ILE A 55 -17.49 23.26 8.49
N PRO A 56 -17.48 24.57 8.20
CA PRO A 56 -16.58 25.50 8.87
C PRO A 56 -16.94 25.59 10.36
N ARG A 57 -15.95 25.48 11.24
CA ARG A 57 -16.16 25.71 12.68
C ARG A 57 -16.34 27.22 12.91
N SER A 58 -17.54 27.61 13.33
CA SER A 58 -17.89 28.96 13.80
C SER A 58 -17.40 29.22 15.21
#